data_AF-A0A2P6CA97-F1
#
_entry.id   AF-A0A2P6CA97-F1
#
_cell.length_a   1.000
_cell.length_b   1.000
_cell.length_c   1.000
_cell.angle_alpha   90.00
_cell.angle_beta   90.00
_cell.angle_gamma   90.00
#
_symmetry.space_group_name_H-M   'P 1'
#
loop_
_entity.id
_entity.type
_entity.pdbx_description
1 polymer ?
#
loop_
_entity_poly.entity_id
_entity_poly.type
_entity_poly.pdbx_seq_one_letter_code
_entity_poly.pdbx_strand_id
1 'polypeptide(L)'
;MSLNSDRWSALEVLIKSILEGKYPYAVLDHLDNTTSNLPGLFFIGLPFYLLGSVDLLQPFTFLFLSLFVIYSKIKNDEKVFIFLLILMAPSYFWEIIAKSDLMSNCILLLIFISFWQKKYKNDLFKNKSLLAFLLALFVLTRGIVVIPLTIFLFADFLKITLKKKLVLSGYFLLFIGLISLPVFIDLPSTEFIKEHNPFNHQTSYAPKSLIIVSLLLPFLFSFKVKVSSDVFLYTIYVLASLMVVTFVLNCLEEGFYENIYGNLFDISYLSMVLPFIVFYFLEKFKNQNNSFLENNK
;
A
#
# COMPACT_ATOMS: atom_id res chain seq x y z
N MET A 1 -4.82 -25.28 -14.40
CA MET A 1 -3.98 -24.06 -14.55
C MET A 1 -3.23 -23.90 -13.25
N SER A 2 -1.92 -24.16 -13.24
CA SER A 2 -1.05 -23.76 -12.13
C SER A 2 -0.84 -22.25 -12.25
N LEU A 3 -1.21 -21.51 -11.21
CA LEU A 3 -1.04 -20.07 -11.15
C LEU A 3 0.43 -19.78 -10.82
N ASN A 4 1.13 -19.03 -11.68
CA ASN A 4 2.54 -18.67 -11.48
C ASN A 4 2.68 -17.44 -10.56
N SER A 5 1.90 -17.41 -9.47
CA SER A 5 1.86 -16.31 -8.50
C SER A 5 1.77 -16.88 -7.08
N ASP A 6 2.70 -16.47 -6.25
CA ASP A 6 2.88 -16.90 -4.86
C ASP A 6 2.24 -15.96 -3.82
N ARG A 7 1.61 -14.86 -4.24
CA ARG A 7 1.22 -13.77 -3.33
C ARG A 7 0.30 -14.22 -2.19
N TRP A 8 -0.72 -15.04 -2.49
CA TRP A 8 -1.62 -15.60 -1.46
C TRP A 8 -0.87 -16.56 -0.53
N SER A 9 -0.04 -17.45 -1.08
CA SER A 9 0.72 -18.42 -0.28
C SER A 9 1.78 -17.75 0.57
N ALA A 10 2.40 -16.66 0.12
CA ALA A 10 3.39 -15.90 0.86
C ALA A 10 2.77 -15.23 2.10
N LEU A 11 1.49 -14.82 2.04
CA LEU A 11 0.76 -14.32 3.21
C LEU A 11 0.37 -15.46 4.16
N GLU A 12 -0.07 -16.60 3.62
CA GLU A 12 -0.39 -17.78 4.42
C GLU A 12 0.85 -18.31 5.17
N VAL A 13 1.99 -18.41 4.48
CA VAL A 13 3.29 -18.81 5.06
C VAL A 13 3.74 -17.83 6.14
N LEU A 14 3.59 -16.51 5.92
CA LEU A 14 3.89 -15.51 6.94
C LEU A 14 3.09 -15.77 8.22
N ILE A 15 1.77 -15.94 8.09
CA ILE A 15 0.87 -16.13 9.24
C ILE A 15 1.17 -17.44 9.94
N LYS A 16 1.26 -18.53 9.19
CA LYS A 16 1.54 -19.86 9.72
C LYS A 16 2.89 -19.91 10.45
N SER A 17 3.93 -19.35 9.85
CA SER A 17 5.27 -19.33 10.44
C SER A 17 5.30 -18.55 11.76
N ILE A 18 4.66 -17.38 11.82
CA ILE A 18 4.54 -16.60 13.05
C ILE A 18 3.78 -17.38 14.13
N LEU A 19 2.67 -18.03 13.78
CA LEU A 19 1.87 -18.82 14.74
C LEU A 19 2.61 -20.07 15.24
N GLU A 20 3.47 -20.66 14.40
CA GLU A 20 4.33 -21.80 14.76
C GLU A 20 5.62 -21.36 15.48
N GLY A 21 5.84 -20.06 15.67
CA GLY A 21 7.04 -19.52 16.31
C GLY A 21 8.31 -19.70 15.47
N LYS A 22 8.19 -19.70 14.14
CA LYS A 22 9.30 -19.79 13.19
C LYS A 22 9.58 -18.43 12.54
N TYR A 23 10.84 -18.18 12.22
CA TYR A 23 11.21 -17.01 11.42
C TYR A 23 10.57 -17.04 10.02
N PRO A 24 9.63 -16.13 9.70
CA PRO A 24 8.79 -16.25 8.51
C PRO A 24 9.53 -16.03 7.19
N TYR A 25 10.67 -15.32 7.22
CA TYR A 25 11.41 -14.94 6.01
C TYR A 25 12.36 -16.03 5.51
N ALA A 26 12.43 -17.16 6.20
CA ALA A 26 13.21 -18.33 5.77
C ALA A 26 12.34 -19.52 5.36
N VAL A 27 11.02 -19.39 5.46
CA VAL A 27 10.10 -20.45 5.05
C VAL A 27 9.71 -20.22 3.60
N LEU A 28 9.92 -21.26 2.80
CA LEU A 28 9.57 -21.26 1.39
C LEU A 28 8.07 -21.45 1.19
N ASP A 29 7.52 -20.77 0.19
CA ASP A 29 6.15 -20.96 -0.27
C ASP A 29 6.07 -22.07 -1.34
N HIS A 30 4.91 -22.18 -2.00
CA HIS A 30 4.65 -23.23 -2.99
C HIS A 30 5.44 -23.07 -4.30
N LEU A 31 6.09 -21.92 -4.52
CA LEU A 31 6.97 -21.65 -5.65
C LEU A 31 8.45 -21.57 -5.21
N ASP A 32 8.78 -22.08 -4.01
CA ASP A 32 10.11 -22.02 -3.42
C ASP A 32 10.64 -20.59 -3.21
N ASN A 33 9.74 -19.61 -3.05
CA ASN A 33 10.08 -18.22 -2.74
C ASN A 33 9.88 -17.89 -1.26
N THR A 34 10.52 -16.82 -0.77
CA THR A 34 10.30 -16.31 0.58
C THR A 34 9.29 -15.16 0.58
N THR A 35 8.61 -14.98 1.72
CA THR A 35 7.61 -13.92 1.84
C THR A 35 8.25 -12.52 1.88
N SER A 36 7.77 -11.62 1.03
CA SER A 36 8.18 -10.21 1.03
C SER A 36 7.32 -9.34 1.96
N ASN A 37 6.31 -9.93 2.60
CA ASN A 37 5.32 -9.22 3.40
C ASN A 37 5.86 -8.80 4.77
N LEU A 38 5.58 -7.57 5.18
CA LEU A 38 6.05 -7.04 6.46
C LEU A 38 5.08 -7.41 7.62
N PRO A 39 5.51 -7.29 8.90
CA PRO A 39 4.76 -7.80 10.06
C PRO A 39 3.36 -7.19 10.27
N GLY A 40 3.09 -6.00 9.75
CA GLY A 40 1.76 -5.39 9.79
C GLY A 40 0.73 -6.16 8.96
N LEU A 41 1.14 -6.81 7.87
CA LEU A 41 0.23 -7.58 7.02
C LEU A 41 -0.25 -8.86 7.72
N PHE A 42 0.54 -9.41 8.65
CA PHE A 42 0.10 -10.50 9.53
C PHE A 42 -1.20 -10.14 10.25
N PHE A 43 -1.30 -8.97 10.87
CA PHE A 43 -2.50 -8.56 11.60
C PHE A 43 -3.71 -8.33 10.70
N ILE A 44 -3.49 -7.88 9.46
CA ILE A 44 -4.57 -7.68 8.47
C ILE A 44 -5.07 -9.02 7.94
N GLY A 45 -4.17 -9.97 7.67
CA GLY A 45 -4.49 -11.28 7.12
C GLY A 45 -4.98 -12.30 8.15
N LEU A 46 -4.56 -12.19 9.41
CA LEU A 46 -4.85 -13.17 10.47
C LEU A 46 -6.35 -13.47 10.65
N PRO A 47 -7.27 -12.49 10.68
CA PRO A 47 -8.70 -12.79 10.77
C PRO A 47 -9.20 -13.69 9.63
N PHE A 48 -8.69 -13.49 8.41
CA PHE A 48 -9.09 -14.26 7.23
C PHE A 48 -8.48 -15.67 7.23
N TYR A 49 -7.22 -15.79 7.68
CA TYR A 49 -6.60 -17.08 7.93
C TYR A 49 -7.43 -17.92 8.93
N LEU A 50 -7.89 -17.32 10.03
CA LEU A 50 -8.73 -17.99 11.03
C LEU A 50 -10.14 -18.35 10.50
N LEU A 51 -10.65 -17.62 9.50
CA LEU A 51 -11.89 -17.97 8.80
C LEU A 51 -11.73 -19.09 7.78
N GLY A 52 -10.50 -19.58 7.56
CA GLY A 52 -10.19 -20.73 6.73
C GLY A 52 -9.44 -20.40 5.43
N SER A 53 -9.35 -19.13 5.02
CA SER A 53 -8.49 -18.74 3.89
C SER A 53 -8.12 -17.27 3.89
N VAL A 54 -6.82 -17.00 3.68
CA VAL A 54 -6.29 -15.62 3.52
C VAL A 54 -6.85 -14.92 2.28
N ASP A 55 -7.27 -15.69 1.28
CA ASP A 55 -7.91 -15.21 0.04
C ASP A 55 -9.15 -14.35 0.30
N LEU A 56 -9.83 -14.54 1.44
CA LEU A 56 -11.01 -13.76 1.82
C LEU A 56 -10.71 -12.28 2.07
N LEU A 57 -9.44 -11.90 2.30
CA LEU A 57 -9.02 -10.52 2.44
C LEU A 57 -9.43 -9.66 1.23
N GLN A 58 -9.27 -10.22 0.03
CA GLN A 58 -9.52 -9.52 -1.22
C GLN A 58 -11.02 -9.20 -1.44
N PRO A 59 -11.96 -10.17 -1.48
CA PRO A 59 -13.38 -9.87 -1.64
C PRO A 59 -13.90 -8.98 -0.51
N PHE A 60 -13.41 -9.14 0.72
CA PHE A 60 -13.77 -8.25 1.83
C PHE A 60 -13.31 -6.81 1.59
N THR A 61 -12.09 -6.62 1.09
CA THR A 61 -11.56 -5.29 0.78
C THR A 61 -12.32 -4.62 -0.37
N PHE A 62 -12.68 -5.37 -1.42
CA PHE A 62 -13.50 -4.85 -2.52
C PHE A 62 -14.94 -4.53 -2.09
N LEU A 63 -15.53 -5.34 -1.22
CA LEU A 63 -16.82 -5.03 -0.61
C LEU A 63 -16.72 -3.73 0.20
N PHE A 64 -15.68 -3.59 1.02
CA PHE A 64 -15.48 -2.39 1.83
C PHE A 64 -15.26 -1.14 0.97
N LEU A 65 -14.49 -1.24 -0.12
CA LEU A 65 -14.37 -0.17 -1.12
C LEU A 65 -15.72 0.18 -1.75
N SER A 66 -16.51 -0.82 -2.13
CA SER A 66 -17.83 -0.62 -2.74
C SER A 66 -18.77 0.12 -1.79
N LEU A 67 -18.83 -0.30 -0.52
CA LEU A 67 -19.58 0.40 0.52
C LEU A 67 -19.06 1.82 0.71
N PHE A 68 -17.74 2.02 0.72
CA PHE A 68 -17.13 3.35 0.84
C PHE A 68 -17.55 4.29 -0.31
N VAL A 69 -17.60 3.80 -1.55
CA VAL A 69 -18.09 4.53 -2.73
C VAL A 69 -19.58 4.83 -2.59
N ILE A 70 -20.41 3.84 -2.24
CA ILE A 70 -21.86 3.98 -2.11
C ILE A 70 -22.23 5.05 -1.06
N TYR A 71 -21.57 5.02 0.09
CA TYR A 71 -21.79 5.98 1.19
C TYR A 71 -21.03 7.29 1.03
N SER A 72 -20.24 7.45 -0.03
CA SER A 72 -19.60 8.74 -0.33
C SER A 72 -20.64 9.77 -0.81
N LYS A 73 -20.42 11.03 -0.43
CA LYS A 73 -21.28 12.16 -0.80
C LYS A 73 -20.96 12.65 -2.22
N ILE A 74 -21.11 11.76 -3.19
CA ILE A 74 -20.95 12.03 -4.63
C ILE A 74 -22.22 11.63 -5.38
N LYS A 75 -22.39 12.13 -6.60
CA LYS A 75 -23.57 11.87 -7.43
C LYS A 75 -23.60 10.41 -7.93
N ASN A 76 -24.77 9.93 -8.36
CA ASN A 76 -24.93 8.53 -8.75
C ASN A 76 -24.19 8.19 -10.05
N ASP A 77 -24.16 9.11 -11.01
CA ASP A 77 -23.34 9.01 -12.23
C ASP A 77 -21.84 8.91 -11.92
N GLU A 78 -21.35 9.71 -10.96
CA GLU A 78 -19.96 9.65 -10.47
C GLU A 78 -19.64 8.30 -9.80
N LYS A 79 -20.59 7.72 -9.05
CA LYS A 79 -20.44 6.37 -8.47
C LYS A 79 -20.36 5.30 -9.57
N VAL A 80 -21.26 5.36 -10.55
CA VAL A 80 -21.28 4.43 -11.69
C VAL A 80 -19.96 4.52 -12.46
N PHE A 81 -19.45 5.73 -12.69
CA PHE A 81 -18.14 5.93 -13.31
C PHE A 81 -17.02 5.21 -12.54
N ILE A 82 -16.97 5.34 -11.21
CA ILE A 82 -15.96 4.66 -10.37
C ILE A 82 -16.09 3.14 -10.47
N PHE A 83 -17.30 2.60 -10.43
CA PHE A 83 -17.52 1.15 -10.58
C PHE A 83 -17.09 0.64 -11.95
N LEU A 84 -17.45 1.36 -13.03
CA LEU A 84 -17.02 1.02 -14.38
C LEU A 84 -15.49 1.08 -14.52
N LEU A 85 -14.85 2.09 -13.92
CA LEU A 85 -13.39 2.22 -13.94
C LEU A 85 -12.70 1.00 -13.33
N ILE A 86 -13.21 0.46 -12.22
CA ILE A 86 -12.65 -0.73 -11.57
C ILE A 86 -12.96 -1.99 -12.41
N LEU A 87 -14.23 -2.18 -12.78
CA LEU A 87 -14.71 -3.40 -13.44
C LEU A 87 -14.17 -3.55 -14.87
N MET A 88 -13.83 -2.46 -15.54
CA MET A 88 -13.25 -2.50 -16.89
C MET A 88 -11.72 -2.50 -16.88
N ALA A 89 -11.07 -2.33 -15.74
CA ALA A 89 -9.61 -2.30 -15.66
C ALA A 89 -9.02 -3.72 -15.73
N PRO A 90 -8.11 -4.03 -16.68
CA PRO A 90 -7.44 -5.34 -16.75
C PRO A 90 -6.72 -5.71 -15.45
N SER A 91 -6.16 -4.72 -14.76
CA SER A 91 -5.49 -4.86 -13.47
C SER A 91 -6.39 -5.43 -12.38
N TYR A 92 -7.70 -5.17 -12.43
CA TYR A 92 -8.65 -5.73 -11.46
C TYR A 92 -8.81 -7.24 -11.66
N PHE A 93 -8.98 -7.68 -12.91
CA PHE A 93 -9.09 -9.10 -13.24
C PHE A 93 -7.81 -9.86 -12.92
N TRP A 94 -6.65 -9.27 -13.23
CA TRP A 94 -5.37 -9.84 -12.83
C TRP A 94 -5.30 -10.04 -11.32
N GLU A 95 -5.67 -9.05 -10.51
CA GLU A 95 -5.61 -9.16 -9.05
C GLU A 95 -6.48 -10.31 -8.52
N ILE A 96 -7.67 -10.53 -9.11
CA ILE A 96 -8.58 -11.63 -8.74
C ILE A 96 -7.97 -12.97 -9.11
N ILE A 97 -7.46 -13.10 -10.33
CA ILE A 97 -6.88 -14.35 -10.82
C ILE A 97 -5.62 -14.69 -10.02
N ALA A 98 -4.75 -13.70 -9.79
CA ALA A 98 -3.49 -13.82 -9.06
C ALA A 98 -3.65 -13.97 -7.54
N LYS A 99 -4.87 -13.74 -7.01
CA LYS A 99 -5.17 -13.71 -5.57
C LYS A 99 -4.20 -12.82 -4.79
N SER A 100 -3.96 -11.63 -5.32
CA SER A 100 -2.92 -10.74 -4.83
C SER A 100 -3.41 -9.88 -3.67
N ASP A 101 -2.54 -9.67 -2.68
CA ASP A 101 -2.80 -8.81 -1.51
C ASP A 101 -2.38 -7.35 -1.74
N LEU A 102 -1.59 -7.07 -2.79
CA LEU A 102 -1.00 -5.75 -3.04
C LEU A 102 -2.04 -4.66 -3.26
N MET A 103 -3.02 -4.90 -4.13
CA MET A 103 -4.11 -3.95 -4.39
C MET A 103 -4.98 -3.78 -3.16
N SER A 104 -5.29 -4.88 -2.46
CA SER A 104 -6.08 -4.87 -1.23
C SER A 104 -5.42 -3.99 -0.15
N ASN A 105 -4.11 -4.14 0.05
CA ASN A 105 -3.33 -3.31 0.96
C ASN A 105 -3.38 -1.81 0.58
N CYS A 106 -3.23 -1.51 -0.72
CA CYS A 106 -3.34 -0.14 -1.21
C CYS A 106 -4.75 0.43 -0.96
N ILE A 107 -5.81 -0.31 -1.26
CA ILE A 107 -7.19 0.13 -1.03
C ILE A 107 -7.43 0.46 0.45
N LEU A 108 -7.04 -0.42 1.37
CA LEU A 108 -7.20 -0.19 2.82
C LEU A 108 -6.47 1.08 3.28
N LEU A 109 -5.23 1.28 2.81
CA LEU A 109 -4.46 2.50 3.08
C LEU A 109 -5.18 3.76 2.57
N LEU A 110 -5.69 3.73 1.35
CA LEU A 110 -6.33 4.89 0.74
C LEU A 110 -7.68 5.23 1.38
N ILE A 111 -8.44 4.21 1.84
CA ILE A 111 -9.62 4.42 2.68
C ILE A 111 -9.21 5.12 3.98
N PHE A 112 -8.14 4.66 4.63
CA PHE A 112 -7.60 5.32 5.82
C PHE A 112 -7.26 6.79 5.54
N ILE A 113 -6.48 7.10 4.50
CA ILE A 113 -6.07 8.47 4.15
C ILE A 113 -7.31 9.35 3.91
N SER A 114 -8.24 8.91 3.06
CA SER A 114 -9.46 9.66 2.73
C SER A 114 -10.33 9.89 3.97
N PHE A 115 -10.52 8.87 4.81
CA PHE A 115 -11.29 8.99 6.04
C PHE A 115 -10.61 9.92 7.05
N TRP A 116 -9.28 9.83 7.20
CA TRP A 116 -8.51 10.65 8.13
C TRP A 116 -8.54 12.13 7.72
N GLN A 117 -8.32 12.43 6.44
CA GLN A 117 -8.45 13.78 5.87
C GLN A 117 -9.82 14.38 6.17
N LYS A 118 -10.89 13.62 5.97
CA LYS A 118 -12.25 14.08 6.25
C LYS A 118 -12.50 14.32 7.74
N LYS A 119 -12.09 13.38 8.60
CA LYS A 119 -12.34 13.44 10.05
C LYS A 119 -11.50 14.52 10.75
N TYR A 120 -10.29 14.76 10.28
CA TYR A 120 -9.29 15.62 10.93
C TYR A 120 -8.85 16.79 10.04
N LYS A 121 -9.73 17.30 9.17
CA LYS A 121 -9.46 18.38 8.18
C LYS A 121 -8.68 19.58 8.74
N ASN A 122 -8.92 19.96 9.99
CA ASN A 122 -8.28 21.14 10.62
C ASN A 122 -6.97 20.84 11.37
N ASP A 123 -6.80 19.62 11.89
CA ASP A 123 -5.56 19.19 12.59
C ASP A 123 -5.42 17.68 12.42
N LEU A 124 -4.66 17.27 11.40
CA LEU A 124 -4.36 15.86 11.09
C LEU A 124 -3.70 15.14 12.28
N PHE A 125 -3.03 15.86 13.18
CA PHE A 125 -2.29 15.33 14.32
C PHE A 125 -3.05 15.46 15.65
N LYS A 126 -4.37 15.65 15.60
CA LYS A 126 -5.23 15.74 16.79
C LYS A 126 -5.18 14.45 17.62
N ASN A 127 -5.35 13.29 16.99
CA ASN A 127 -5.27 11.99 17.66
C ASN A 127 -3.94 11.28 17.35
N LYS A 128 -2.89 11.65 18.09
CA LYS A 128 -1.50 11.24 17.83
C LYS A 128 -1.26 9.75 17.99
N SER A 129 -1.83 9.14 19.02
CA SER A 129 -1.63 7.71 19.31
C SER A 129 -2.28 6.85 18.23
N LEU A 130 -3.55 7.14 17.88
CA LEU A 130 -4.23 6.40 16.81
C LEU A 130 -3.57 6.62 15.45
N LEU A 131 -3.14 7.84 15.14
CA LEU A 131 -2.39 8.11 13.91
C LEU A 131 -1.10 7.31 13.87
N ALA A 132 -0.30 7.35 14.94
CA ALA A 132 0.95 6.62 15.03
C ALA A 132 0.75 5.10 14.90
N PHE A 133 -0.29 4.55 15.54
CA PHE A 133 -0.65 3.14 15.41
C PHE A 133 -0.97 2.77 13.96
N LEU A 134 -1.85 3.53 13.29
CA LEU A 134 -2.23 3.26 11.91
C LEU A 134 -1.06 3.44 10.95
N LEU A 135 -0.20 4.44 11.17
CA LEU A 135 1.03 4.62 10.40
C LEU A 135 1.98 3.46 10.58
N ALA A 136 2.22 3.01 11.82
CA ALA A 136 3.09 1.87 12.08
C ALA A 136 2.53 0.59 11.44
N LEU A 137 1.22 0.36 11.55
CA LEU A 137 0.54 -0.77 10.93
C LEU A 137 0.73 -0.77 9.42
N PHE A 138 0.40 0.33 8.73
CA PHE A 138 0.50 0.40 7.27
C PHE A 138 1.95 0.39 6.78
N VAL A 139 2.89 1.13 7.38
CA VAL A 139 4.31 1.09 6.96
C VAL A 139 4.88 -0.32 7.08
N LEU A 140 4.40 -1.11 8.04
CA LEU A 140 4.74 -2.50 8.22
C LEU A 140 3.88 -3.46 7.38
N THR A 141 3.08 -3.02 6.40
CA THR A 141 2.47 -3.95 5.44
C THR A 141 3.36 -4.17 4.22
N ARG A 142 3.77 -3.08 3.55
CA ARG A 142 4.66 -3.09 2.38
C ARG A 142 5.43 -1.78 2.25
N GLY A 143 6.66 -1.79 1.72
CA GLY A 143 7.49 -0.58 1.62
C GLY A 143 6.89 0.55 0.78
N ILE A 144 6.15 0.21 -0.28
CA ILE A 144 5.55 1.18 -1.22
C ILE A 144 4.56 2.16 -0.56
N VAL A 145 3.93 1.77 0.55
CA VAL A 145 2.93 2.60 1.26
C VAL A 145 3.55 3.85 1.90
N VAL A 146 4.87 3.89 2.06
CA VAL A 146 5.60 5.05 2.57
C VAL A 146 5.44 6.27 1.64
N ILE A 147 5.27 6.04 0.33
CA ILE A 147 5.11 7.08 -0.68
C ILE A 147 3.84 7.92 -0.43
N PRO A 148 2.62 7.34 -0.46
CA PRO A 148 1.40 8.11 -0.19
C PRO A 148 1.35 8.68 1.23
N LEU A 149 1.87 7.96 2.24
CA LEU A 149 1.90 8.46 3.62
C LEU A 149 2.79 9.69 3.80
N THR A 150 3.95 9.71 3.14
CA THR A 150 4.87 10.86 3.15
C THR A 150 4.23 12.07 2.46
N ILE A 151 3.64 11.87 1.27
CA ILE A 151 2.92 12.94 0.56
C ILE A 151 1.78 13.50 1.43
N PHE A 152 1.07 12.62 2.12
CA PHE A 152 -0.07 12.98 2.96
C PHE A 152 0.33 13.79 4.21
N LEU A 153 1.40 13.43 4.91
CA LEU A 153 1.66 13.97 6.26
C LEU A 153 2.85 14.92 6.35
N PHE A 154 3.84 14.84 5.47
CA PHE A 154 5.15 15.46 5.73
C PHE A 154 5.10 16.99 5.86
N ALA A 155 4.48 17.68 4.91
CA ALA A 155 4.39 19.14 4.94
C ALA A 155 3.68 19.67 6.19
N ASP A 156 2.61 19.00 6.64
CA ASP A 156 1.89 19.41 7.85
C ASP A 156 2.63 18.98 9.12
N PHE A 157 3.34 17.84 9.10
CA PHE A 157 4.20 17.42 10.19
C PHE A 157 5.28 18.46 10.47
N LEU A 158 5.85 19.12 9.45
CA LEU A 158 6.85 20.16 9.66
C LEU A 158 6.30 21.40 10.41
N LYS A 159 5.01 21.71 10.24
CA LYS A 159 4.35 22.88 10.84
C LYS A 159 3.99 22.68 12.32
N ILE A 160 3.92 21.45 12.83
CA ILE A 160 3.54 21.20 14.23
C ILE A 160 4.70 21.50 15.20
N THR A 161 4.37 21.76 16.46
CA THR A 161 5.35 22.04 17.52
C THR A 161 6.27 20.84 17.78
N LEU A 162 7.50 21.10 18.23
CA LEU A 162 8.48 20.04 18.52
C LEU A 162 7.96 18.98 19.50
N LYS A 163 7.22 19.40 20.53
CA LYS A 163 6.56 18.47 21.47
C LYS A 163 5.59 17.53 20.74
N LYS A 164 4.76 18.06 19.83
CA LYS A 164 3.83 17.23 19.03
C LYS A 164 4.59 16.26 18.12
N LYS A 165 5.72 16.67 17.54
CA LYS A 165 6.60 15.80 16.73
C LYS A 165 7.16 14.65 17.55
N LEU A 166 7.81 14.96 18.68
CA LEU A 166 8.42 13.95 19.56
C LEU A 166 7.41 12.94 20.09
N VAL A 167 6.22 13.40 20.51
CA VAL A 167 5.15 12.50 20.98
C VAL A 167 4.66 11.57 19.88
N LEU A 168 4.46 12.09 18.66
CA LEU A 168 4.04 11.26 17.53
C LEU A 168 5.12 10.23 17.17
N SER A 169 6.37 10.66 17.06
CA SER A 169 7.52 9.78 16.77
C SER A 169 7.71 8.72 17.84
N GLY A 170 7.57 9.08 19.13
CA GLY A 170 7.63 8.13 20.23
C GLY A 170 6.56 7.04 20.16
N TYR A 171 5.30 7.42 19.91
CA TYR A 171 4.24 6.43 19.70
C TYR A 171 4.47 5.58 18.44
N PHE A 172 4.96 6.18 17.36
CA PHE A 172 5.21 5.46 16.11
C PHE A 172 6.28 4.39 16.30
N LEU A 173 7.40 4.71 16.97
CA LEU A 173 8.44 3.75 17.29
C LEU A 173 7.94 2.66 18.25
N LEU A 174 7.15 3.01 19.25
CA LEU A 174 6.52 2.05 20.15
C LEU A 174 5.66 1.05 19.37
N PHE A 175 4.78 1.52 18.49
CA PHE A 175 3.90 0.64 17.73
C PHE A 175 4.65 -0.17 16.66
N ILE A 176 5.71 0.36 16.04
CA ILE A 176 6.59 -0.44 15.17
C ILE A 176 7.16 -1.62 15.96
N GLY A 177 7.69 -1.37 17.16
CA GLY A 177 8.22 -2.41 18.03
C GLY A 177 7.15 -3.45 18.35
N LEU A 178 6.00 -3.02 18.86
CA LEU A 178 4.89 -3.90 19.24
C LEU A 178 4.35 -4.77 18.10
N ILE A 179 4.16 -4.19 16.91
CA ILE A 179 3.66 -4.90 15.72
C ILE A 179 4.71 -5.89 15.20
N SER A 180 6.00 -5.58 15.34
CA SER A 180 7.07 -6.47 14.88
C SER A 180 7.40 -7.58 15.88
N LEU A 181 6.93 -7.50 17.14
CA LEU A 181 7.22 -8.49 18.19
C LEU A 181 6.98 -9.95 17.76
N PRO A 182 5.86 -10.32 17.10
CA PRO A 182 5.62 -11.72 16.73
C PRO A 182 6.70 -12.32 15.83
N VAL A 183 7.33 -11.49 14.99
CA VAL A 183 8.43 -11.91 14.11
C VAL A 183 9.76 -12.01 14.87
N PHE A 184 9.90 -11.29 15.97
CA PHE A 184 11.12 -11.27 16.78
C PHE A 184 11.19 -12.38 17.83
N ILE A 185 10.16 -13.22 17.96
CA ILE A 185 10.12 -14.31 18.97
C ILE A 185 11.22 -15.35 18.70
N ASP A 186 11.44 -15.68 17.44
CA ASP A 186 12.45 -16.65 17.01
C ASP A 186 13.38 -16.00 15.97
N LEU A 187 14.33 -15.21 16.47
CA LEU A 187 15.31 -14.55 15.63
C LEU A 187 16.52 -15.46 15.38
N PRO A 188 16.82 -15.79 14.12
CA PRO A 188 18.03 -16.51 13.76
C PRO A 188 19.27 -15.60 13.87
N SER A 189 20.45 -16.11 13.51
CA SER A 189 21.68 -15.34 13.57
C SER A 189 21.63 -14.07 12.71
N THR A 190 22.47 -13.09 13.04
CA THR A 190 22.53 -11.80 12.32
C THR A 190 22.91 -11.95 10.85
N GLU A 191 23.75 -12.93 10.52
CA GLU A 191 24.09 -13.27 9.13
C GLU A 191 22.86 -13.79 8.39
N PHE A 192 22.10 -14.68 9.02
CA PHE A 192 20.93 -15.30 8.42
C PHE A 192 19.81 -14.29 8.13
N ILE A 193 19.59 -13.32 9.03
CA ILE A 193 18.61 -12.23 8.83
C ILE A 193 19.00 -11.33 7.65
N LYS A 194 20.30 -11.07 7.44
CA LYS A 194 20.77 -10.23 6.33
C LYS A 194 20.50 -10.91 4.98
N GLU A 195 20.67 -12.22 4.93
CA GLU A 195 20.41 -13.04 3.76
C GLU A 195 18.90 -13.16 3.48
N HIS A 196 18.13 -13.51 4.51
CA HIS A 196 16.69 -13.77 4.45
C HIS A 196 15.87 -12.55 4.87
N ASN A 197 16.04 -11.43 4.15
CA ASN A 197 15.37 -10.17 4.45
C ASN A 197 14.23 -9.89 3.44
N PRO A 198 13.00 -9.54 3.90
CA PRO A 198 11.88 -9.22 3.01
C PRO A 198 12.14 -8.03 2.05
N PHE A 199 13.08 -7.13 2.37
CA PHE A 199 13.43 -6.00 1.50
C PHE A 199 14.18 -6.40 0.23
N ASN A 200 14.86 -7.55 0.23
CA ASN A 200 15.61 -8.02 -0.94
C ASN A 200 14.66 -8.27 -2.12
N HIS A 201 13.50 -8.90 -1.86
CA HIS A 201 12.47 -9.14 -2.87
C HIS A 201 11.68 -7.88 -3.26
N GLN A 202 11.57 -6.88 -2.37
CA GLN A 202 10.84 -5.63 -2.68
C GLN A 202 11.64 -4.68 -3.58
N THR A 203 12.96 -4.85 -3.66
CA THR A 203 13.87 -3.93 -4.37
C THR A 203 14.57 -4.58 -5.57
N SER A 204 14.28 -5.85 -5.87
CA SER A 204 14.97 -6.62 -6.90
C SER A 204 14.74 -6.12 -8.32
N TYR A 205 13.57 -5.56 -8.61
CA TYR A 205 13.17 -5.23 -9.98
C TYR A 205 13.61 -3.84 -10.46
N ALA A 206 13.94 -2.92 -9.55
CA ALA A 206 14.21 -1.52 -9.88
C ALA A 206 15.64 -1.11 -9.50
N PRO A 207 16.32 -0.31 -10.34
CA PRO A 207 17.63 0.24 -10.00
C PRO A 207 17.60 0.98 -8.67
N LYS A 208 18.60 0.75 -7.81
CA LYS A 208 18.69 1.37 -6.47
C LYS A 208 18.59 2.90 -6.51
N SER A 209 19.19 3.52 -7.52
CA SER A 209 19.11 4.97 -7.74
C SER A 209 17.66 5.45 -7.96
N LEU A 210 16.89 4.72 -8.76
CA LEU A 210 15.49 5.04 -9.05
C LEU A 210 14.60 4.85 -7.82
N ILE A 211 14.85 3.80 -7.03
CA ILE A 211 14.18 3.58 -5.74
C ILE A 211 14.44 4.77 -4.82
N ILE A 212 15.69 5.19 -4.63
CA ILE A 212 16.04 6.33 -3.78
C ILE A 212 15.33 7.60 -4.24
N VAL A 213 15.35 7.90 -5.55
CA VAL A 213 14.64 9.06 -6.10
C VAL A 213 13.14 8.98 -5.82
N SER A 214 12.52 7.82 -6.03
CA SER A 214 11.09 7.60 -5.76
C SER A 214 10.71 7.75 -4.28
N LEU A 215 11.63 7.53 -3.36
CA LEU A 215 11.43 7.74 -1.92
C LEU A 215 11.63 9.21 -1.50
N LEU A 216 12.45 9.98 -2.24
CA LEU A 216 12.69 11.40 -1.96
C LEU A 216 11.65 12.35 -2.56
N LEU A 217 11.13 12.03 -3.76
CA LEU A 217 10.09 12.83 -4.43
C LEU A 217 8.82 13.09 -3.58
N PRO A 218 8.30 12.12 -2.80
CA PRO A 218 7.18 12.32 -1.88
C PRO A 218 7.32 13.52 -0.94
N PHE A 219 8.52 13.76 -0.42
CA PHE A 219 8.78 14.91 0.46
C PHE A 219 8.56 16.22 -0.26
N LEU A 220 9.04 16.34 -1.51
CA LEU A 220 8.84 17.52 -2.35
C LEU A 220 7.38 17.69 -2.75
N PHE A 221 6.69 16.61 -3.12
CA PHE A 221 5.29 16.67 -3.51
C PHE A 221 4.35 16.98 -2.35
N SER A 222 4.70 16.61 -1.12
CA SER A 222 3.90 16.94 0.07
C SER A 222 3.63 18.44 0.21
N PHE A 223 4.58 19.31 -0.18
CA PHE A 223 4.40 20.77 -0.14
C PHE A 223 3.49 21.31 -1.25
N LYS A 224 3.24 20.52 -2.30
CA LYS A 224 2.37 20.90 -3.43
C LYS A 224 0.92 20.44 -3.24
N VAL A 225 0.61 19.72 -2.16
CA VAL A 225 -0.75 19.25 -1.84
C VAL A 225 -1.60 20.45 -1.41
N LYS A 226 -2.67 20.72 -2.16
CA LYS A 226 -3.64 21.79 -1.87
C LYS A 226 -5.02 21.23 -1.55
N VAL A 227 -5.43 20.17 -2.25
CA VAL A 227 -6.71 19.48 -2.06
C VAL A 227 -6.49 17.99 -1.77
N SER A 228 -7.48 17.32 -1.17
CA SER A 228 -7.37 15.91 -0.78
C SER A 228 -6.98 14.99 -1.95
N SER A 229 -7.50 15.27 -3.15
CA SER A 229 -7.21 14.53 -4.38
C SER A 229 -5.73 14.57 -4.78
N ASP A 230 -4.97 15.58 -4.38
CA ASP A 230 -3.57 15.76 -4.81
C ASP A 230 -2.65 14.68 -4.22
N VAL A 231 -2.95 14.18 -3.02
CA VAL A 231 -2.18 13.09 -2.40
C VAL A 231 -2.18 11.86 -3.31
N PHE A 232 -3.36 11.52 -3.83
CA PHE A 232 -3.54 10.38 -4.73
C PHE A 232 -2.88 10.67 -6.09
N LEU A 233 -3.05 11.88 -6.64
CA LEU A 233 -2.46 12.27 -7.91
C LEU A 233 -0.93 12.21 -7.90
N TYR A 234 -0.28 12.80 -6.89
CA TYR A 234 1.18 12.77 -6.81
C TYR A 234 1.71 11.37 -6.51
N THR A 235 0.95 10.55 -5.79
CA THR A 235 1.31 9.13 -5.63
C THR A 235 1.27 8.38 -6.97
N ILE A 236 0.25 8.63 -7.81
CA ILE A 236 0.20 8.08 -9.18
C ILE A 236 1.45 8.48 -9.95
N TYR A 237 1.86 9.75 -9.92
CA TYR A 237 3.05 10.20 -10.63
C TYR A 237 4.32 9.50 -10.15
N VAL A 238 4.53 9.37 -8.84
CA VAL A 238 5.73 8.69 -8.30
C VAL A 238 5.71 7.21 -8.66
N LEU A 239 4.60 6.50 -8.44
CA LEU A 239 4.53 5.06 -8.66
C LEU A 239 4.54 4.68 -10.14
N ALA A 240 3.77 5.38 -10.97
CA ALA A 240 3.75 5.13 -12.40
C ALA A 240 5.10 5.46 -13.04
N SER A 241 5.77 6.56 -12.64
CA SER A 241 7.10 6.87 -13.16
C SER A 241 8.14 5.83 -12.73
N LEU A 242 8.14 5.41 -11.46
CA LEU A 242 9.03 4.34 -10.99
C LEU A 242 8.87 3.07 -11.82
N MET A 243 7.63 2.59 -12.03
CA MET A 243 7.38 1.35 -12.77
C MET A 243 7.67 1.48 -14.26
N VAL A 244 7.20 2.55 -14.90
CA VAL A 244 7.40 2.74 -16.35
C VAL A 244 8.87 2.94 -16.68
N VAL A 245 9.61 3.74 -15.89
CA VAL A 245 11.05 3.94 -16.11
C VAL A 245 11.80 2.64 -15.86
N THR A 246 11.46 1.88 -14.81
CA THR A 246 12.06 0.55 -14.57
C THR A 246 11.83 -0.39 -15.74
N PHE A 247 10.60 -0.49 -16.23
CA PHE A 247 10.25 -1.35 -17.36
C PHE A 247 11.01 -0.95 -18.64
N VAL A 248 11.09 0.35 -18.92
CA VAL A 248 11.85 0.86 -20.08
C VAL A 248 13.33 0.52 -19.96
N LEU A 249 13.95 0.73 -18.80
CA LEU A 249 15.36 0.39 -18.58
C LEU A 249 15.60 -1.11 -18.77
N ASN A 250 14.79 -1.97 -18.17
CA ASN A 250 14.94 -3.41 -18.34
C ASN A 250 14.70 -3.85 -19.79
N CYS A 251 13.79 -3.21 -20.53
CA CYS A 251 13.59 -3.50 -21.96
C CYS A 251 14.79 -3.07 -22.82
N LEU A 252 15.52 -2.03 -22.42
CA LEU A 252 16.74 -1.59 -23.11
C LEU A 252 17.93 -2.52 -22.81
N GLU A 253 18.00 -3.08 -21.61
CA GLU A 253 19.09 -3.95 -21.16
C GLU A 253 18.90 -5.40 -21.61
N GLU A 254 17.71 -5.97 -21.37
CA GLU A 254 17.41 -7.40 -21.53
C GLU A 254 16.48 -7.68 -22.73
N GLY A 255 15.97 -6.64 -23.38
CA GLY A 255 15.07 -6.76 -24.54
C GLY A 255 13.58 -6.86 -24.16
N PHE A 256 12.72 -6.37 -25.04
CA PHE A 256 11.27 -6.29 -24.80
C PHE A 256 10.61 -7.67 -24.64
N TYR A 257 11.03 -8.66 -25.44
CA TYR A 257 10.43 -10.00 -25.41
C TYR A 257 10.64 -10.70 -24.07
N GLU A 258 11.87 -10.67 -23.54
CA GLU A 258 12.21 -11.29 -22.26
C GLU A 258 11.53 -10.61 -21.06
N ASN A 259 11.21 -9.32 -21.16
CA ASN A 259 10.49 -8.60 -20.11
C ASN A 259 8.98 -8.83 -20.12
N ILE A 260 8.37 -9.12 -21.27
CA ILE A 260 6.92 -9.35 -21.40
C ILE A 260 6.56 -10.83 -21.30
N TYR A 261 7.35 -11.69 -21.93
CA TYR A 261 7.07 -13.12 -22.05
C TYR A 261 8.01 -13.98 -21.20
N GLY A 262 9.15 -13.43 -20.76
CA GLY A 262 10.03 -14.06 -19.77
C GLY A 262 9.67 -13.67 -18.34
N ASN A 263 10.57 -13.97 -17.40
CA ASN A 263 10.38 -13.76 -15.96
C ASN A 263 11.18 -12.57 -15.41
N LEU A 264 11.67 -11.67 -16.26
CA LEU A 264 12.59 -10.58 -15.85
C LEU A 264 11.88 -9.37 -15.23
N PHE A 265 10.63 -9.10 -15.64
CA PHE A 265 9.84 -8.01 -15.06
C PHE A 265 8.39 -8.40 -14.87
N ASP A 266 7.90 -8.27 -13.64
CA ASP A 266 6.48 -8.48 -13.35
C ASP A 266 5.66 -7.24 -13.71
N ILE A 267 5.07 -7.24 -14.91
CA ILE A 267 4.22 -6.15 -15.40
C ILE A 267 3.01 -5.89 -14.49
N SER A 268 2.62 -6.86 -13.67
CA SER A 268 1.49 -6.70 -12.76
C SER A 268 1.72 -5.65 -11.68
N TYR A 269 2.97 -5.23 -11.42
CA TYR A 269 3.22 -4.10 -10.52
C TYR A 269 2.58 -2.80 -11.02
N LEU A 270 2.35 -2.62 -12.33
CA LEU A 270 1.58 -1.47 -12.83
C LEU A 270 0.14 -1.45 -12.31
N SER A 271 -0.44 -2.61 -11.98
CA SER A 271 -1.78 -2.74 -11.41
C SER A 271 -1.94 -2.01 -10.08
N MET A 272 -0.84 -1.80 -9.34
CA MET A 272 -0.86 -1.11 -8.06
C MET A 272 -1.25 0.37 -8.17
N VAL A 273 -1.21 0.96 -9.38
CA VAL A 273 -1.60 2.35 -9.61
C VAL A 273 -3.12 2.54 -9.63
N LEU A 274 -3.89 1.50 -9.99
CA LEU A 274 -5.35 1.60 -10.15
C LEU A 274 -6.07 2.11 -8.88
N PRO A 275 -5.79 1.62 -7.66
CA PRO A 275 -6.44 2.15 -6.45
C PRO A 275 -6.22 3.65 -6.29
N PHE A 276 -5.04 4.16 -6.61
CA PHE A 276 -4.75 5.58 -6.50
C PHE A 276 -5.54 6.39 -7.54
N ILE A 277 -5.72 5.89 -8.77
CA ILE A 277 -6.57 6.51 -9.79
C ILE A 277 -8.02 6.58 -9.31
N VAL A 278 -8.55 5.48 -8.78
CA VAL A 278 -9.91 5.40 -8.23
C VAL A 278 -10.11 6.45 -7.13
N PHE A 279 -9.18 6.51 -6.17
CA PHE A 279 -9.28 7.47 -5.06
C PHE A 279 -9.07 8.92 -5.50
N TYR A 280 -8.23 9.18 -6.52
CA TYR A 280 -8.09 10.49 -7.11
C TYR A 280 -9.44 11.02 -7.62
N PHE A 281 -10.14 10.24 -8.45
CA PHE A 281 -11.46 10.63 -8.97
C PHE A 281 -12.50 10.75 -7.86
N LEU A 282 -12.53 9.80 -6.93
CA LEU A 282 -13.46 9.81 -5.80
C LEU A 282 -13.32 11.09 -4.95
N GLU A 283 -12.09 11.50 -4.61
CA GLU A 283 -11.86 12.75 -3.87
C GLU A 283 -12.09 14.00 -4.72
N LYS A 284 -11.78 13.95 -6.01
CA LYS A 284 -12.05 15.05 -6.94
C LYS A 284 -13.56 15.35 -7.01
N PHE A 285 -14.39 14.32 -7.15
CA PHE A 285 -15.86 14.47 -7.16
C PHE A 285 -16.40 14.99 -5.83
N LYS A 286 -15.87 14.51 -4.69
CA LYS A 286 -16.22 15.07 -3.36
C LYS A 286 -15.90 16.56 -3.27
N ASN A 287 -14.72 16.98 -3.73
CA ASN A 287 -14.29 18.37 -3.68
C ASN A 287 -15.15 19.27 -4.57
N GLN A 288 -15.50 18.81 -5.78
CA GLN A 288 -16.41 19.53 -6.68
C GLN A 288 -17.80 19.70 -6.07
N ASN A 289 -18.39 18.63 -5.52
CA ASN A 289 -19.72 18.70 -4.91
C ASN A 289 -19.75 19.60 -3.67
N ASN A 290 -18.71 19.61 -2.84
CA ASN A 290 -18.61 20.51 -1.69
C ASN A 290 -18.55 21.99 -2.14
N SER A 291 -17.76 22.30 -3.18
CA SER A 291 -17.67 23.67 -3.70
C SER A 291 -18.99 24.17 -4.29
N PHE A 292 -19.75 23.28 -4.95
CA PHE A 292 -21.08 23.61 -5.46
C PHE A 292 -22.08 23.88 -4.32
N LEU A 293 -22.00 23.14 -3.22
CA LEU A 293 -22.86 23.37 -2.05
C LEU A 293 -22.50 24.65 -1.28
N GLU A 294 -21.23 25.06 -1.28
CA GLU A 294 -20.79 26.32 -0.67
C GLU A 294 -21.20 27.54 -1.50
N ASN A 295 -21.17 27.45 -2.83
CA ASN A 295 -21.55 28.56 -3.72
C ASN A 295 -23.07 28.80 -3.83
N ASN A 296 -23.90 27.85 -3.36
CA ASN A 296 -25.37 27.93 -3.40
C ASN A 296 -26.00 28.19 -2.01
N LYS A 297 -25.20 28.62 -1.03
CA LYS A 297 -25.66 29.09 0.29
C LYS A 297 -25.47 30.59 0.40
#